data_AF-A0A328RCD2-F1
#
_entry.id   AF-A0A328RCD2-F1
#
_cell.length_a   1.000
_cell.length_b   1.000
_cell.length_c   1.000
_cell.angle_alpha   90.00
_cell.angle_beta   90.00
_cell.angle_gamma   90.00
#
_symmetry.space_group_name_H-M   'P 1'
#
loop_
_entity.id
_entity.type
_entity.pdbx_description
1 polymer ?
#
loop_
_entity_poly.entity_id
_entity_poly.type
_entity_poly.pdbx_seq_one_letter_code
_entity_poly.pdbx_strand_id
1 'polypeptide(L)'
;MTKNIKKNPKEIKSFSEMEKIFRTNIQEETTQNITLKNEDWLIKFNQILSKNNIKTILLFGSCLGVIRQNSLIDYDHDADIGIFFEDLLSFHNCLPELEKEGFYISKTKKFKIHINMPNTDFCIDLMPVKKIQNIFFKLFGYKWFCDMIYFKDNFFESPKKINFKSQVFFTPNPTELYLEKTYGKNWRTPIKNRNAHLRPVLSQIIIKYFVDFPVPLEFSGDNSLGTFKPWISKLLIKTCPNAKITSSYKHPKSQ
;
A
#
# COMPACT_ATOMS: atom_id res chain seq x y z
N MET A 1 -40.54 -0.93 -8.14
CA MET A 1 -39.13 -1.09 -7.71
C MET A 1 -38.31 -1.64 -8.86
N THR A 2 -37.70 -0.78 -9.66
CA THR A 2 -36.80 -1.18 -10.75
C THR A 2 -35.50 -1.68 -10.13
N LYS A 3 -35.31 -3.01 -10.11
CA LYS A 3 -33.98 -3.61 -9.92
C LYS A 3 -33.10 -3.06 -11.04
N ASN A 4 -32.24 -2.10 -10.70
CA ASN A 4 -31.13 -1.71 -11.56
C ASN A 4 -30.30 -2.97 -11.76
N ILE A 5 -30.44 -3.62 -12.91
CA ILE A 5 -29.56 -4.70 -13.34
C ILE A 5 -28.20 -4.03 -13.55
N LYS A 6 -27.37 -3.97 -12.49
CA LYS A 6 -25.95 -3.63 -12.61
C LYS A 6 -25.39 -4.66 -13.58
N LYS A 7 -25.19 -4.27 -14.84
CA LYS A 7 -24.52 -5.14 -15.82
C LYS A 7 -23.17 -5.50 -15.24
N ASN A 8 -22.87 -6.79 -15.13
CA ASN A 8 -21.55 -7.24 -14.72
C ASN A 8 -20.50 -6.60 -15.66
N PRO A 9 -19.44 -5.99 -15.10
CA PRO A 9 -18.38 -5.41 -15.92
C PRO A 9 -17.77 -6.52 -16.78
N LYS A 10 -17.47 -6.20 -18.04
CA LYS A 10 -16.75 -7.12 -18.94
C LYS A 10 -15.24 -6.99 -18.82
N GLU A 11 -14.76 -5.84 -18.35
CA GLU A 11 -13.35 -5.50 -18.16
C GLU A 11 -13.24 -4.27 -17.25
N ILE A 12 -12.08 -4.06 -16.62
CA ILE A 12 -11.73 -2.87 -15.84
C ILE A 12 -10.42 -2.31 -16.41
N LYS A 13 -10.47 -1.18 -17.14
CA LYS A 13 -9.33 -0.65 -17.93
C LYS A 13 -8.55 0.43 -17.19
N SER A 14 -9.20 1.13 -16.27
CA SER A 14 -8.61 2.25 -15.54
C SER A 14 -8.95 2.26 -14.05
N PHE A 15 -8.12 2.97 -13.29
CA PHE A 15 -8.37 3.24 -11.87
C PHE A 15 -9.67 4.04 -11.63
N SER A 16 -10.05 4.91 -12.58
CA SER A 16 -11.34 5.62 -12.50
C SER A 16 -12.53 4.67 -12.73
N GLU A 17 -12.40 3.68 -13.61
CA GLU A 17 -13.42 2.65 -13.79
C GLU A 17 -13.51 1.73 -12.58
N MET A 18 -12.37 1.29 -12.03
CA MET A 18 -12.32 0.56 -10.76
C MET A 18 -13.09 1.31 -9.67
N GLU A 19 -12.77 2.59 -9.46
CA GLU A 19 -13.43 3.41 -8.43
C GLU A 19 -14.95 3.51 -8.64
N LYS A 20 -15.42 3.56 -9.88
CA LYS A 20 -16.86 3.57 -10.21
C LYS A 20 -17.53 2.21 -10.01
N ILE A 21 -16.85 1.12 -10.35
CA ILE A 21 -17.38 -0.25 -10.27
C ILE A 21 -17.50 -0.70 -8.82
N PHE A 22 -16.43 -0.52 -8.04
CA PHE A 22 -16.37 -0.85 -6.63
C PHE A 22 -16.92 0.29 -5.75
N ARG A 23 -17.77 1.15 -6.32
CA ARG A 23 -18.38 2.23 -5.56
C ARG A 23 -19.24 1.62 -4.46
N THR A 24 -19.06 2.14 -3.25
CA THR A 24 -19.70 1.67 -2.02
C THR A 24 -21.20 1.47 -2.19
N ASN A 25 -21.64 0.25 -1.89
CA ASN A 25 -22.93 0.05 -1.26
C ASN A 25 -22.58 -0.16 0.21
N ILE A 26 -22.86 0.83 1.08
CA ILE A 26 -22.80 0.61 2.53
C ILE A 26 -23.87 -0.44 2.78
N GLN A 27 -23.46 -1.70 2.89
CA GLN A 27 -24.33 -2.74 3.37
C GLN A 27 -24.42 -2.50 4.87
N GLU A 28 -25.65 -2.32 5.37
CA GLU A 28 -25.92 -2.28 6.80
C GLU A 28 -25.20 -3.46 7.45
N GLU A 29 -24.51 -3.21 8.58
CA GLU A 29 -23.81 -4.23 9.34
C GLU A 29 -24.65 -5.50 9.39
N THR A 30 -24.16 -6.55 8.71
CA THR A 30 -24.80 -7.84 8.81
C THR A 30 -24.71 -8.24 10.28
N THR A 31 -25.86 -8.50 10.90
CA THR A 31 -26.06 -8.89 12.31
C THR A 31 -25.47 -10.28 12.63
N GLN A 32 -24.46 -10.72 11.89
CA GLN A 32 -23.74 -11.94 12.15
C GLN A 32 -22.77 -11.69 13.31
N ASN A 33 -22.95 -12.44 14.40
CA ASN A 33 -22.04 -12.49 15.55
C ASN A 33 -20.76 -13.28 15.19
N ILE A 34 -20.05 -12.86 14.15
CA ILE A 34 -18.75 -13.41 13.78
C ILE A 34 -17.69 -12.53 14.45
N THR A 35 -16.86 -13.16 15.29
CA THR A 35 -15.68 -12.53 15.90
C THR A 35 -14.48 -13.39 15.56
N LEU A 36 -13.59 -12.87 14.72
CA LEU A 36 -12.34 -13.51 14.31
C LEU A 36 -11.16 -12.59 14.66
N LYS A 37 -9.97 -13.18 14.82
CA LYS A 37 -8.74 -12.38 14.92
C LYS A 37 -8.40 -11.77 13.55
N ASN A 38 -7.66 -10.67 13.53
CA ASN A 38 -7.28 -9.97 12.29
C ASN A 38 -6.59 -10.91 11.27
N GLU A 39 -5.71 -11.79 11.74
CA GLU A 39 -5.04 -12.77 10.89
C GLU A 39 -5.99 -13.82 10.33
N ASP A 40 -7.00 -14.23 11.09
CA ASP A 40 -8.01 -15.20 10.65
C ASP A 40 -8.91 -14.60 9.56
N TRP A 41 -9.27 -13.32 9.69
CA TRP A 41 -9.94 -12.56 8.63
C TRP A 41 -9.10 -12.50 7.35
N LEU A 42 -7.81 -12.19 7.48
CA LEU A 42 -6.90 -12.13 6.34
C LEU A 42 -6.71 -13.51 5.67
N ILE A 43 -6.62 -14.58 6.45
CA ILE A 43 -6.55 -15.97 5.96
C ILE A 43 -7.81 -16.31 5.17
N LYS A 44 -8.98 -16.02 5.72
CA LYS A 44 -10.28 -16.27 5.08
C LYS A 44 -10.41 -15.51 3.76
N PHE A 45 -9.99 -14.25 3.75
CA PHE A 45 -9.94 -13.42 2.54
C PHE A 45 -9.02 -14.04 1.47
N ASN A 46 -7.80 -14.43 1.86
CA ASN A 46 -6.85 -15.06 0.94
C ASN A 46 -7.34 -16.40 0.38
N GLN A 47 -8.06 -17.20 1.16
CA GLN A 47 -8.64 -18.46 0.69
C GLN A 47 -9.65 -18.23 -0.44
N ILE A 48 -10.50 -17.21 -0.34
CA ILE A 48 -11.49 -16.88 -1.38
C ILE A 48 -10.79 -16.41 -2.67
N LEU A 49 -9.80 -15.53 -2.55
CA LEU A 49 -9.02 -15.03 -3.70
C LEU A 49 -8.21 -16.15 -4.38
N SER A 50 -7.53 -16.99 -3.61
CA SER A 50 -6.67 -18.05 -4.13
C SER A 50 -7.45 -19.15 -4.88
N LYS A 51 -8.67 -19.50 -4.44
CA LYS A 51 -9.58 -20.38 -5.20
C LYS A 51 -9.88 -19.84 -6.61
N ASN A 52 -9.87 -18.52 -6.76
CA ASN A 52 -10.11 -17.81 -8.01
C ASN A 52 -8.81 -17.44 -8.75
N ASN A 53 -7.69 -18.06 -8.39
CA ASN A 53 -6.35 -17.84 -8.96
C ASN A 53 -5.81 -16.41 -8.79
N ILE A 54 -6.35 -15.65 -7.83
CA ILE A 54 -5.89 -14.29 -7.53
C ILE A 54 -4.76 -14.39 -6.49
N LYS A 55 -3.63 -13.75 -6.80
CA LYS A 55 -2.47 -13.72 -5.89
C LYS A 55 -2.64 -12.60 -4.87
N THR A 56 -2.68 -12.96 -3.60
CA THR A 56 -2.66 -12.02 -2.48
C THR A 56 -1.23 -11.63 -2.14
N ILE A 57 -0.81 -10.42 -2.51
CA ILE A 57 0.55 -9.89 -2.28
C ILE A 57 0.54 -9.07 -1.00
N LEU A 58 1.27 -9.45 0.03
CA LEU A 58 1.44 -8.61 1.22
C LEU A 58 2.26 -7.37 0.84
N LEU A 59 1.74 -6.19 1.15
CA LEU A 59 2.40 -4.90 0.90
C LEU A 59 2.70 -4.20 2.23
N PHE A 60 3.55 -3.17 2.19
CA PHE A 60 3.78 -2.21 3.27
C PHE A 60 3.80 -2.85 4.68
N GLY A 61 2.88 -2.45 5.58
CA GLY A 61 2.86 -2.86 6.99
C GLY A 61 2.64 -4.36 7.16
N SER A 62 1.73 -4.93 6.38
CA SER A 62 1.48 -6.38 6.34
C SER A 62 2.72 -7.18 5.95
N CYS A 63 3.41 -6.75 4.88
CA CYS A 63 4.64 -7.39 4.43
C CYS A 63 5.73 -7.30 5.50
N LEU A 64 5.88 -6.12 6.10
CA LEU A 64 6.85 -5.87 7.17
C LEU A 64 6.59 -6.78 8.37
N GLY A 65 5.36 -6.83 8.87
CA GLY A 65 4.96 -7.66 10.00
C GLY A 65 5.23 -9.14 9.72
N VAL A 66 4.68 -9.67 8.63
CA VAL A 66 4.80 -11.10 8.33
C VAL A 66 6.25 -11.52 8.13
N ILE A 67 7.08 -10.70 7.46
CA ILE A 67 8.49 -11.04 7.23
C ILE A 67 9.35 -10.86 8.48
N ARG A 68 9.07 -9.85 9.31
CA ARG A 68 9.89 -9.53 10.50
C ARG A 68 9.55 -10.41 11.69
N GLN A 69 8.26 -10.67 11.93
CA GLN A 69 7.76 -11.26 13.18
C GLN A 69 6.73 -12.39 12.96
N ASN A 70 6.50 -12.81 11.71
CA ASN A 70 5.55 -13.87 11.36
C ASN A 70 4.14 -13.64 11.96
N SER A 71 3.75 -12.37 12.02
CA SER A 71 2.43 -11.91 12.45
C SER A 71 2.08 -10.59 11.77
N LEU A 72 0.81 -10.19 11.78
CA LEU A 72 0.49 -8.77 11.59
C LEU A 72 1.06 -7.93 12.75
N ILE A 73 1.23 -6.63 12.54
CA ILE A 73 1.72 -5.71 13.56
C ILE A 73 0.57 -5.42 14.54
N ASP A 74 0.76 -5.69 15.83
CA ASP A 74 -0.34 -5.70 16.83
C ASP A 74 -1.13 -4.39 16.97
N TYR A 75 -0.50 -3.26 16.66
CA TYR A 75 -1.10 -1.92 16.76
C TYR A 75 -1.51 -1.34 15.40
N ASP A 76 -1.39 -2.10 14.31
CA ASP A 76 -1.93 -1.72 13.01
C ASP A 76 -3.39 -2.17 12.92
N HIS A 77 -4.24 -1.29 12.40
CA HIS A 77 -5.69 -1.54 12.27
C HIS A 77 -6.06 -1.99 10.85
N ASP A 78 -5.09 -2.25 9.99
CA ASP A 78 -5.31 -2.62 8.60
C ASP A 78 -4.31 -3.66 8.11
N ALA A 79 -4.69 -4.37 7.05
CA ALA A 79 -3.78 -5.15 6.24
C ALA A 79 -3.70 -4.59 4.82
N ASP A 80 -2.50 -4.14 4.45
CA ASP A 80 -2.16 -3.75 3.09
C ASP A 80 -1.98 -4.97 2.17
N ILE A 81 -2.87 -5.11 1.18
CA ILE A 81 -2.91 -6.24 0.27
C ILE A 81 -2.88 -5.78 -1.18
N GLY A 82 -1.96 -6.34 -1.96
CA GLY A 82 -1.87 -6.18 -3.39
C GLY A 82 -2.56 -7.31 -4.16
N ILE A 83 -3.22 -6.95 -5.25
CA ILE A 83 -3.59 -7.87 -6.34
C ILE A 83 -3.12 -7.27 -7.66
N PHE A 84 -2.95 -8.07 -8.71
CA PHE A 84 -2.66 -7.50 -10.03
C PHE A 84 -3.86 -6.73 -10.56
N PHE A 85 -3.62 -5.61 -11.25
CA PHE A 85 -4.68 -4.79 -11.83
C PHE A 85 -5.56 -5.59 -12.81
N GLU A 86 -4.94 -6.51 -13.53
CA GLU A 86 -5.58 -7.42 -14.47
C GLU A 86 -6.56 -8.40 -13.79
N ASP A 87 -6.35 -8.70 -12.50
CA ASP A 87 -7.20 -9.59 -11.71
C ASP A 87 -8.42 -8.87 -11.10
N LEU A 88 -8.59 -7.56 -11.32
CA LEU A 88 -9.69 -6.79 -10.74
C LEU A 88 -11.07 -7.32 -11.15
N LEU A 89 -11.21 -7.84 -12.37
CA LEU A 89 -12.47 -8.46 -12.81
C LEU A 89 -12.74 -9.78 -12.07
N SER A 90 -11.73 -10.63 -11.91
CA SER A 90 -11.82 -11.85 -11.10
C SER A 90 -12.16 -11.53 -9.65
N PHE A 91 -11.55 -10.48 -9.08
CA PHE A 91 -11.85 -10.00 -7.74
C PHE A 91 -13.30 -9.51 -7.62
N HIS A 92 -13.81 -8.76 -8.60
CA HIS A 92 -15.23 -8.38 -8.64
C HIS A 92 -16.16 -9.61 -8.60
N ASN A 93 -15.79 -10.69 -9.30
CA ASN A 93 -16.57 -11.92 -9.31
C ASN A 93 -16.50 -12.70 -7.97
N CYS A 94 -15.52 -12.40 -7.12
CA CYS A 94 -15.43 -12.94 -5.76
C CYS A 94 -16.36 -12.22 -4.76
N LEU A 95 -16.88 -11.03 -5.10
CA LEU A 95 -17.67 -10.22 -4.17
C LEU A 95 -18.87 -10.97 -3.56
N PRO A 96 -19.66 -11.78 -4.29
CA PRO A 96 -20.75 -12.53 -3.68
C PRO A 96 -20.30 -13.57 -2.63
N GLU A 97 -19.15 -14.23 -2.84
CA GLU A 97 -18.58 -15.16 -1.85
C GLU A 97 -18.03 -14.38 -0.64
N LEU A 98 -17.33 -13.26 -0.91
CA LEU A 98 -16.84 -12.35 0.12
C LEU A 98 -17.97 -11.81 1.00
N GLU A 99 -19.06 -11.32 0.41
CA GLU A 99 -20.25 -10.81 1.10
C GLU A 99 -20.90 -11.89 1.96
N LYS A 100 -21.04 -13.12 1.43
CA LYS A 100 -21.56 -14.25 2.19
C LYS A 100 -20.71 -14.58 3.42
N GLU A 101 -19.39 -14.40 3.31
CA GLU A 101 -18.43 -14.67 4.36
C GLU A 101 -18.21 -13.49 5.33
N GLY A 102 -18.95 -12.38 5.15
CA GLY A 102 -18.97 -11.22 6.06
C GLY A 102 -18.13 -10.02 5.61
N PHE A 103 -17.49 -10.07 4.45
CA PHE A 103 -16.68 -8.96 3.92
C PHE A 103 -17.56 -7.99 3.12
N TYR A 104 -17.32 -6.69 3.25
CA TYR A 104 -18.00 -5.68 2.44
C TYR A 104 -17.08 -4.52 2.10
N ILE A 105 -17.32 -3.88 0.95
CA ILE A 105 -16.56 -2.70 0.53
C ILE A 105 -17.11 -1.48 1.25
N SER A 106 -16.36 -0.98 2.22
CA SER A 106 -16.73 0.18 3.05
C SER A 106 -16.44 1.51 2.35
N LYS A 107 -15.38 1.55 1.54
CA LYS A 107 -14.94 2.74 0.81
C LYS A 107 -14.07 2.35 -0.37
N THR A 108 -14.21 3.06 -1.49
CA THR A 108 -13.25 2.97 -2.59
C THR A 108 -12.66 4.34 -2.85
N LYS A 109 -11.32 4.38 -2.94
CA LYS A 109 -10.54 5.52 -3.40
C LYS A 109 -9.97 5.20 -4.79
N LYS A 110 -9.46 6.22 -5.47
CA LYS A 110 -8.87 6.09 -6.81
C LYS A 110 -7.89 4.91 -6.99
N PHE A 111 -7.09 4.57 -5.99
CA PHE A 111 -6.04 3.53 -6.10
C PHE A 111 -6.15 2.40 -5.07
N LYS A 112 -7.23 2.36 -4.30
CA LYS A 112 -7.38 1.48 -3.14
C LYS A 112 -8.85 1.19 -2.86
N ILE A 113 -9.17 -0.06 -2.51
CA ILE A 113 -10.48 -0.51 -2.07
C ILE A 113 -10.37 -0.90 -0.60
N HIS A 114 -11.16 -0.28 0.27
CA HIS A 114 -11.24 -0.60 1.68
C HIS A 114 -12.32 -1.65 1.89
N ILE A 115 -11.93 -2.78 2.48
CA ILE A 115 -12.78 -3.92 2.77
C ILE A 115 -12.88 -4.06 4.28
N ASN A 116 -14.09 -4.02 4.82
CA ASN A 116 -14.35 -4.15 6.24
C ASN A 116 -15.11 -5.45 6.52
N MET A 117 -15.15 -5.79 7.81
CA MET A 117 -15.83 -6.95 8.36
C MET A 117 -16.56 -6.51 9.64
N PRO A 118 -17.65 -7.20 10.05
CA PRO A 118 -18.40 -6.85 11.25
C PRO A 118 -17.58 -7.09 12.54
N ASN A 119 -17.93 -6.36 13.60
CA ASN A 119 -17.41 -6.53 14.96
C ASN A 119 -15.88 -6.41 15.11
N THR A 120 -15.23 -5.66 14.23
CA THR A 120 -13.79 -5.37 14.31
C THR A 120 -13.49 -3.98 13.76
N ASP A 121 -12.46 -3.33 14.30
CA ASP A 121 -11.87 -2.11 13.76
C ASP A 121 -10.85 -2.40 12.65
N PHE A 122 -10.56 -3.68 12.39
CA PHE A 122 -9.63 -4.13 11.37
C PHE A 122 -10.23 -4.02 9.96
N CYS A 123 -9.43 -3.57 8.99
CA CYS A 123 -9.80 -3.55 7.58
C CYS A 123 -8.71 -4.14 6.66
N ILE A 124 -9.09 -4.47 5.44
CA ILE A 124 -8.16 -4.88 4.38
C ILE A 124 -8.11 -3.76 3.34
N ASP A 125 -6.93 -3.18 3.17
CA ASP A 125 -6.63 -2.17 2.17
C ASP A 125 -6.13 -2.85 0.90
N LEU A 126 -7.05 -3.11 -0.03
CA LEU A 126 -6.75 -3.77 -1.29
C LEU A 126 -6.29 -2.77 -2.36
N MET A 127 -5.07 -2.94 -2.85
CA MET A 127 -4.36 -2.04 -3.75
C MET A 127 -4.01 -2.75 -5.06
N PRO A 128 -4.51 -2.29 -6.21
CA PRO A 128 -4.15 -2.90 -7.48
C PRO A 128 -2.72 -2.52 -7.90
N VAL A 129 -1.90 -3.53 -8.14
CA VAL A 129 -0.54 -3.43 -8.68
C VAL A 129 -0.63 -3.45 -10.20
N LYS A 130 -0.26 -2.35 -10.85
CA LYS A 130 -0.38 -2.18 -12.30
C LYS A 130 0.99 -2.13 -12.97
N LYS A 131 1.20 -2.92 -14.02
CA LYS A 131 2.39 -2.80 -14.88
C LYS A 131 2.32 -1.51 -15.70
N ILE A 132 3.40 -0.75 -15.74
CA ILE A 132 3.49 0.49 -16.51
C ILE A 132 3.63 0.14 -17.99
N GLN A 133 2.65 0.56 -18.79
CA GLN A 133 2.67 0.44 -20.25
C GLN A 133 3.03 1.76 -20.95
N ASN A 134 2.79 2.90 -20.30
CA ASN A 134 3.04 4.22 -20.88
C ASN A 134 4.54 4.43 -21.15
N ILE A 135 4.87 4.75 -22.40
CA ILE A 135 6.25 4.85 -22.88
C ILE A 135 7.07 5.92 -22.16
N PHE A 136 6.47 7.05 -21.80
CA PHE A 136 7.17 8.13 -21.09
C PHE A 136 7.65 7.66 -19.72
N PHE A 137 6.79 6.98 -18.95
CA PHE A 137 7.19 6.43 -17.65
C PHE A 137 8.23 5.31 -17.78
N LYS A 138 8.12 4.46 -18.81
CA LYS A 138 9.13 3.43 -19.09
C LYS A 138 10.50 4.02 -19.42
N LEU A 139 10.56 5.12 -20.17
CA LEU A 139 11.81 5.84 -20.49
C LEU A 139 12.53 6.33 -19.22
N PHE A 140 11.78 6.71 -18.18
CA PHE A 140 12.34 7.06 -16.87
C PHE A 140 12.64 5.85 -15.97
N GLY A 141 12.51 4.63 -16.50
CA GLY A 141 12.81 3.37 -15.83
C GLY A 141 11.70 2.86 -14.91
N TYR A 142 10.50 3.48 -14.91
CA TYR A 142 9.38 2.99 -14.10
C TYR A 142 8.73 1.77 -14.73
N LYS A 143 8.38 0.80 -13.89
CA LYS A 143 7.91 -0.52 -14.30
C LYS A 143 6.56 -0.87 -13.71
N TRP A 144 6.32 -0.46 -12.47
CA TRP A 144 5.09 -0.78 -11.75
C TRP A 144 4.52 0.44 -11.04
N PHE A 145 3.21 0.43 -10.85
CA PHE A 145 2.48 1.41 -10.05
C PHE A 145 1.61 0.70 -9.01
N CYS A 146 1.68 1.15 -7.76
CA CYS A 146 0.84 0.68 -6.66
C CYS A 146 0.69 1.80 -5.63
N ASP A 147 -0.53 2.04 -5.15
CA ASP A 147 -0.88 3.06 -4.15
C ASP A 147 -0.15 4.41 -4.30
N MET A 148 -0.27 5.03 -5.48
CA MET A 148 0.36 6.32 -5.84
C MET A 148 1.89 6.29 -6.05
N ILE A 149 2.54 5.13 -5.90
CA ILE A 149 3.99 4.97 -6.02
C ILE A 149 4.33 4.37 -7.38
N TYR A 150 5.39 4.91 -8.01
CA TYR A 150 6.01 4.29 -9.18
C TYR A 150 7.30 3.58 -8.77
N PHE A 151 7.37 2.28 -9.06
CA PHE A 151 8.55 1.46 -8.78
C PHE A 151 9.39 1.28 -10.03
N LYS A 152 10.70 1.43 -9.89
CA LYS A 152 11.69 1.11 -10.94
C LYS A 152 12.18 -0.33 -10.88
N ASP A 153 12.08 -0.95 -9.71
CA ASP A 153 12.44 -2.34 -9.47
C ASP A 153 11.39 -3.31 -10.05
N ASN A 154 11.79 -4.56 -10.27
CA ASN A 154 10.92 -5.62 -10.79
C ASN A 154 10.11 -6.33 -9.69
N PHE A 155 9.76 -5.63 -8.62
CA PHE A 155 9.20 -6.23 -7.40
C PHE A 155 8.00 -7.14 -7.63
N PHE A 156 7.20 -6.86 -8.65
CA PHE A 156 5.96 -7.58 -8.95
C PHE A 156 6.03 -8.45 -10.20
N GLU A 157 7.19 -8.54 -10.87
CA GLU A 157 7.34 -9.39 -12.07
C GLU A 157 7.26 -10.88 -11.71
N SER A 158 7.89 -11.26 -10.59
CA SER A 158 7.83 -12.62 -10.04
C SER A 158 7.66 -12.58 -8.52
N PRO A 159 6.44 -12.28 -8.01
CA PRO A 159 6.20 -12.16 -6.58
C PRO A 159 6.63 -13.43 -5.85
N LYS A 160 7.33 -13.27 -4.73
CA LYS A 160 7.90 -14.37 -3.96
C LYS A 160 6.81 -15.03 -3.12
N LYS A 161 6.61 -16.34 -3.31
CA LYS A 161 5.74 -17.15 -2.43
C LYS A 161 6.31 -17.21 -1.01
N ILE A 162 5.44 -17.11 -0.03
CA ILE A 162 5.73 -17.35 1.39
C ILE A 162 4.58 -18.14 2.02
N ASN A 163 4.86 -18.82 3.13
CA ASN A 163 3.83 -19.45 3.95
C ASN A 163 3.58 -18.59 5.20
N PHE A 164 2.32 -18.24 5.44
CA PHE A 164 1.90 -17.52 6.62
C PHE A 164 0.62 -18.19 7.15
N LYS A 165 0.64 -18.64 8.41
CA LYS A 165 -0.48 -19.36 9.05
C LYS A 165 -1.06 -20.50 8.20
N SER A 166 -0.18 -21.33 7.64
CA SER A 166 -0.52 -22.47 6.77
C SER A 166 -1.24 -22.10 5.46
N GLN A 167 -1.20 -20.82 5.06
CA GLN A 167 -1.69 -20.34 3.78
C GLN A 167 -0.53 -19.78 2.95
N VAL A 168 -0.67 -19.88 1.62
CA VAL A 168 0.29 -19.30 0.68
C VAL A 168 -0.09 -17.84 0.44
N PHE A 169 0.86 -16.96 0.69
CA PHE A 169 0.81 -15.54 0.31
C PHE A 169 1.97 -15.22 -0.64
N PHE A 170 1.93 -14.03 -1.23
CA PHE A 170 3.01 -13.50 -2.05
C PHE A 170 3.58 -12.24 -1.44
N THR A 171 4.81 -11.90 -1.80
CA THR A 171 5.45 -10.63 -1.43
C THR A 171 6.16 -10.04 -2.64
N PRO A 172 6.46 -8.72 -2.62
CA PRO A 172 7.46 -8.13 -3.49
C PRO A 172 8.76 -8.94 -3.53
N ASN A 173 9.40 -9.02 -4.69
CA ASN A 173 10.63 -9.81 -4.89
C ASN A 173 11.74 -8.96 -5.54
N PRO A 174 12.92 -8.76 -4.88
CA PRO A 174 13.32 -9.29 -3.59
C PRO A 174 12.64 -8.59 -2.40
N THR A 175 12.11 -9.38 -1.47
CA THR A 175 11.32 -8.88 -0.33
C THR A 175 12.11 -7.98 0.61
N GLU A 176 13.35 -8.35 0.94
CA GLU A 176 14.17 -7.57 1.87
C GLU A 176 14.56 -6.20 1.27
N LEU A 177 14.82 -6.16 -0.03
CA LEU A 177 15.10 -4.91 -0.74
C LEU A 177 13.87 -4.00 -0.77
N TYR A 178 12.68 -4.58 -0.98
CA TYR A 178 11.43 -3.83 -0.88
C TYR A 178 11.27 -3.21 0.52
N LEU A 179 11.45 -3.99 1.59
CA LEU A 179 11.32 -3.51 2.96
C LEU A 179 12.41 -2.49 3.34
N GLU A 180 13.66 -2.68 2.89
CA GLU A 180 14.72 -1.69 3.07
C GLU A 180 14.42 -0.37 2.35
N LYS A 181 13.88 -0.43 1.13
CA LYS A 181 13.46 0.77 0.40
C LYS A 181 12.25 1.45 1.04
N THR A 182 11.31 0.70 1.60
CA THR A 182 10.12 1.28 2.23
C THR A 182 10.38 1.85 3.62
N TYR A 183 11.21 1.18 4.44
CA TYR A 183 11.37 1.49 5.87
C TYR A 183 12.81 1.83 6.29
N GLY A 184 13.78 1.72 5.39
CA GLY A 184 15.21 1.95 5.64
C GLY A 184 15.93 0.70 6.15
N LYS A 185 17.26 0.78 6.23
CA LYS A 185 18.15 -0.35 6.60
C LYS A 185 17.83 -1.03 7.93
N ASN A 186 17.22 -0.29 8.86
CA ASN A 186 16.86 -0.77 10.18
C ASN A 186 15.42 -1.34 10.25
N TRP A 187 14.79 -1.68 9.12
CA TRP A 187 13.41 -2.19 9.07
C TRP A 187 13.17 -3.43 9.95
N ARG A 188 14.21 -4.24 10.18
CA ARG A 188 14.17 -5.40 11.09
C ARG A 188 14.02 -5.03 12.56
N THR A 189 14.34 -3.80 12.95
CA THR A 189 14.12 -3.30 14.32
C THR A 189 12.69 -2.79 14.43
N PRO A 190 11.87 -3.31 15.36
CA PRO A 190 10.53 -2.77 15.61
C PRO A 190 10.61 -1.32 16.09
N ILE A 191 9.97 -0.42 15.36
CA ILE A 191 9.81 0.98 15.75
C ILE A 191 8.32 1.28 15.70
N LYS A 192 7.74 1.59 16.86
CA LYS A 192 6.31 1.93 16.97
C LYS A 192 5.99 3.18 16.15
N ASN A 193 4.80 3.23 15.57
CA ASN A 193 4.28 4.36 14.78
C ASN A 193 5.13 4.74 13.56
N ARG A 194 5.95 3.80 13.05
CA ARG A 194 6.72 4.00 11.83
C ARG A 194 5.91 3.53 10.62
N ASN A 195 5.29 4.48 9.94
CA ASN A 195 4.50 4.19 8.74
C ASN A 195 5.39 4.22 7.48
N ALA A 196 4.90 3.60 6.40
CA ALA A 196 5.44 3.87 5.07
C ALA A 196 5.05 5.31 4.71
N HIS A 197 5.97 6.26 4.86
CA HIS A 197 5.65 7.66 4.63
C HIS A 197 5.68 7.97 3.14
N LEU A 198 4.53 7.92 2.48
CA LEU A 198 4.46 8.18 1.05
C LEU A 198 4.61 9.66 0.72
N ARG A 199 5.55 10.01 -0.16
CA ARG A 199 5.74 11.39 -0.63
C ARG A 199 5.13 11.58 -2.02
N PRO A 200 4.32 12.63 -2.27
CA PRO A 200 3.78 12.90 -3.59
C PRO A 200 4.85 13.12 -4.66
N VAL A 201 4.60 12.66 -5.89
CA VAL A 201 5.58 12.69 -7.00
C VAL A 201 6.17 14.08 -7.25
N LEU A 202 5.34 15.13 -7.26
CA LEU A 202 5.83 16.50 -7.47
C LEU A 202 6.80 16.94 -6.36
N SER A 203 6.51 16.57 -5.11
CA SER A 203 7.42 16.82 -3.99
C SER A 203 8.73 16.07 -4.18
N GLN A 204 8.72 14.81 -4.62
CA GLN A 204 9.94 14.04 -4.88
C GLN A 204 10.87 14.76 -5.88
N ILE A 205 10.30 15.33 -6.96
CA ILE A 205 11.06 16.03 -8.00
C ILE A 205 11.75 17.28 -7.46
N ILE A 206 11.06 18.05 -6.63
CA ILE A 206 11.57 19.31 -6.07
C ILE A 206 12.60 19.02 -4.97
N ILE A 207 12.22 18.21 -3.98
CA ILE A 207 12.98 18.01 -2.74
C ILE A 207 14.33 17.34 -2.96
N LYS A 208 14.47 16.48 -3.97
CA LYS A 208 15.71 15.73 -4.23
C LYS A 208 16.96 16.60 -4.39
N TYR A 209 16.77 17.86 -4.80
CA TYR A 209 17.86 18.81 -4.99
C TYR A 209 18.26 19.53 -3.69
N PHE A 210 17.48 19.42 -2.63
CA PHE A 210 17.62 20.21 -1.41
C PHE A 210 17.82 19.38 -0.14
N VAL A 211 17.27 18.17 -0.09
CA VAL A 211 17.24 17.33 1.12
C VAL A 211 17.65 15.90 0.76
N ASP A 212 18.53 15.34 1.57
CA ASP A 212 18.93 13.93 1.52
C ASP A 212 18.09 13.11 2.50
N PHE A 213 17.67 11.92 2.08
CA PHE A 213 16.89 10.99 2.89
C PHE A 213 17.58 9.62 2.99
N PRO A 214 17.42 8.90 4.11
CA PRO A 214 17.97 7.56 4.30
C PRO A 214 17.16 6.47 3.58
N VAL A 215 16.03 6.84 2.99
CA VAL A 215 15.13 5.99 2.20
C VAL A 215 14.87 6.67 0.85
N PRO A 216 14.55 5.89 -0.20
CA PRO A 216 14.03 6.42 -1.45
C PRO A 216 12.95 7.50 -1.25
N LEU A 217 12.90 8.45 -2.18
CA LEU A 217 12.08 9.65 -2.03
C LEU A 217 10.58 9.36 -2.00
N GLU A 218 10.17 8.25 -2.61
CA GLU A 218 8.78 7.80 -2.59
C GLU A 218 8.28 7.47 -1.18
N PHE A 219 9.20 7.04 -0.31
CA PHE A 219 8.95 6.60 1.07
C PHE A 219 9.45 7.59 2.13
N SER A 220 9.73 8.83 1.71
CA SER A 220 10.36 9.83 2.57
C SER A 220 9.41 10.88 3.12
N GLY A 221 8.10 10.64 3.13
CA GLY A 221 7.06 11.61 3.50
C GLY A 221 7.16 12.18 4.93
N ASP A 222 7.93 11.55 5.83
CA ASP A 222 8.30 12.14 7.12
C ASP A 222 9.55 13.03 6.95
N ASN A 223 9.36 14.33 7.14
CA ASN A 223 10.45 15.29 7.05
C ASN A 223 11.51 15.11 8.14
N SER A 224 11.19 14.46 9.27
CA SER A 224 12.15 14.17 10.33
C SER A 224 13.28 13.24 9.88
N LEU A 225 13.04 12.45 8.81
CA LEU A 225 14.04 11.58 8.19
C LEU A 225 15.02 12.36 7.31
N GLY A 226 14.61 13.53 6.81
CA GLY A 226 15.39 14.31 5.85
C GLY A 226 16.45 15.17 6.54
N THR A 227 17.59 15.31 5.87
CA THR A 227 18.66 16.24 6.23
C THR A 227 18.92 17.19 5.08
N PHE A 228 18.92 18.50 5.33
CA PHE A 228 19.26 19.49 4.32
C PHE A 228 20.65 19.24 3.74
N LYS A 229 20.80 19.47 2.43
CA LYS A 229 22.12 19.53 1.80
C LYS A 229 22.94 20.65 2.45
N PRO A 230 24.27 20.50 2.58
CA PRO A 230 25.11 21.46 3.30
C PRO A 230 24.96 22.92 2.83
N TRP A 231 24.85 23.14 1.52
CA TRP A 231 24.71 24.48 0.95
C TRP A 231 23.34 25.11 1.25
N ILE A 232 22.26 24.33 1.23
CA ILE A 232 20.92 24.79 1.63
C ILE A 232 20.88 25.10 3.11
N SER A 233 21.43 24.22 3.94
CA SER A 233 21.54 24.43 5.38
C SER A 233 22.21 25.77 5.69
N LYS A 234 23.38 26.03 5.08
CA LYS A 234 24.12 27.29 5.26
C LYS A 234 23.31 28.50 4.78
N LEU A 235 22.66 28.39 3.62
CA LEU A 235 21.82 29.46 3.07
C LEU A 235 20.68 29.81 4.02
N LEU A 236 19.87 28.84 4.43
CA LEU A 236 18.68 29.04 5.27
C LEU A 236 19.04 29.61 6.65
N ILE A 237 20.08 29.10 7.31
CA ILE A 237 20.56 29.62 8.60
C ILE A 237 21.01 31.08 8.46
N LYS A 238 21.68 31.44 7.36
CA LYS A 238 22.17 32.80 7.13
C LYS A 238 21.05 33.78 6.77
N THR A 239 20.13 33.39 5.90
CA THR A 239 19.16 34.32 5.31
C THR A 239 17.84 34.38 6.06
N CYS A 240 17.40 33.27 6.66
CA CYS A 240 16.09 33.16 7.29
C CYS A 240 16.07 32.15 8.45
N PRO A 241 16.89 32.35 9.50
CA PRO A 241 17.07 31.38 10.59
C PRO A 241 15.78 31.01 11.31
N ASN A 242 14.85 31.95 11.43
CA ASN A 242 13.59 31.77 12.16
C ASN A 242 12.42 31.31 11.26
N ALA A 243 12.64 31.08 9.96
CA ALA A 243 11.59 30.65 9.07
C ALA A 243 11.22 29.18 9.31
N LYS A 244 9.93 28.85 9.15
CA LYS A 244 9.42 27.48 9.29
C LYS A 244 10.14 26.46 8.40
N ILE A 245 10.59 26.87 7.22
CA ILE A 245 11.34 26.00 6.32
C ILE A 245 12.69 25.61 6.92
N THR A 246 13.35 26.50 7.67
CA THR A 246 14.66 26.25 8.26
C THR A 246 14.59 25.13 9.30
N SER A 247 13.50 25.03 10.06
CA SER A 247 13.29 23.93 11.01
C SER A 247 12.57 22.71 10.44
N SER A 248 12.29 22.68 9.13
CA SER A 248 11.48 21.62 8.52
C SER A 248 12.23 20.30 8.32
N TYR A 249 13.56 20.31 8.28
CA TYR A 249 14.42 19.12 8.15
C TYR A 249 15.63 19.24 9.08
N LYS A 250 16.35 18.14 9.30
CA LYS A 250 17.59 18.15 10.06
C LYS A 250 18.67 18.95 9.32
N HIS A 251 19.57 19.58 10.06
CA HIS A 251 20.78 20.17 9.51
C HIS A 251 21.95 19.17 9.61
N PRO A 252 22.86 19.14 8.63
CA PRO A 252 24.06 18.31 8.73
C PRO A 252 24.89 18.76 9.93
N LYS A 253 25.47 17.79 10.64
CA LYS A 253 26.41 18.10 11.73
C LYS A 253 27.55 18.95 11.14
N SER A 254 27.92 20.03 11.81
CA SER A 254 29.08 20.83 11.44
C SER A 254 30.31 19.91 11.41
N GLN A 255 30.90 19.76 10.22
CA GLN A 255 32.24 19.20 10.05
C GLN A 255 33.27 20.25 10.44
#